data_AF-A0A7V2ALD2-F1
#
_entry.id   AF-A0A7V2ALD2-F1
#
_cell.length_a   1.000
_cell.length_b   1.000
_cell.length_c   1.000
_cell.angle_alpha   90.00
_cell.angle_beta   90.00
_cell.angle_gamma   90.00
#
_symmetry.space_group_name_H-M   'P 1'
#
loop_
_entity.id
_entity.type
_entity.pdbx_description
1 polymer ?
#
loop_
_entity_poly.entity_id
_entity_poly.type
_entity_poly.pdbx_seq_one_letter_code
_entity_poly.pdbx_strand_id
1 'polypeptide(L)'
;MWILRKIIHALIAPVLLLMLSYMTINGFLPLMPDVGSLTGRLVPLVPYGLAILAVIFGLIYRHERIAYAALALALGNGALVYLWPAAPVAGASWTVAYAGMALLLPGYLLYAALFSAQGIFGVQGILRLLLIAIVAQAVLMAVDGVLPSGLEAVLADLLHGRLFDKALDSGSHLPQPAMLFLAAACLILLANFIRQPGPMAAAFLGVMIATAGALDRVGEGLAPSLYVTAALAMLLAALAQEAYGMAFLDELTHLPGRRALFNDFSRLYHRALIRTYRDGFTSLLARSLRRSGALYRK
;
A
#
# COMPACT_ATOMS: atom_id res chain seq x y z
N MET A 1 20.12 12.56 -12.26
CA MET A 1 20.24 11.15 -11.78
C MET A 1 19.70 10.93 -10.36
N TRP A 2 19.89 11.86 -9.41
CA TRP A 2 19.46 11.65 -8.01
C TRP A 2 17.94 11.47 -7.82
N ILE A 3 17.12 12.30 -8.50
CA ILE A 3 15.65 12.21 -8.45
C ILE A 3 15.15 10.87 -9.02
N LEU A 4 15.70 10.44 -10.16
CA LEU A 4 15.33 9.16 -10.79
C LEU A 4 15.62 7.97 -9.87
N ARG A 5 16.76 7.99 -9.17
CA ARG A 5 17.09 6.95 -8.19
C ARG A 5 16.06 6.93 -7.06
N LYS A 6 15.67 8.09 -6.53
CA LYS A 6 14.66 8.20 -5.45
C LYS A 6 13.29 7.65 -5.90
N ILE A 7 12.87 7.97 -7.12
CA ILE A 7 11.64 7.45 -7.73
C ILE A 7 11.67 5.93 -7.82
N ILE A 8 12.75 5.36 -8.36
CA ILE A 8 12.89 3.90 -8.52
C ILE A 8 12.79 3.21 -7.16
N HIS A 9 13.53 3.69 -6.15
CA HIS A 9 13.53 3.05 -4.82
C HIS A 9 12.16 3.13 -4.13
N ALA A 10 11.43 4.23 -4.31
CA ALA A 10 10.08 4.37 -3.77
C ALA A 10 9.06 3.43 -4.45
N LEU A 11 9.25 3.13 -5.74
CA LEU A 11 8.32 2.29 -6.50
C LEU A 11 8.58 0.78 -6.36
N ILE A 12 9.79 0.36 -5.96
CA ILE A 12 10.15 -1.07 -5.87
C ILE A 12 9.16 -1.84 -5.01
N ALA A 13 8.88 -1.38 -3.79
CA ALA A 13 7.99 -2.10 -2.88
C ALA A 13 6.54 -2.19 -3.41
N PRO A 14 5.90 -1.09 -3.86
CA PRO A 14 4.58 -1.16 -4.50
C PRO A 14 4.52 -2.08 -5.71
N VAL A 15 5.47 -1.97 -6.63
CA VAL A 15 5.48 -2.78 -7.86
C VAL A 15 5.65 -4.25 -7.55
N LEU A 16 6.59 -4.61 -6.68
CA LEU A 16 6.82 -6.01 -6.31
C LEU A 16 5.61 -6.62 -5.61
N LEU A 17 4.97 -5.89 -4.69
CA LEU A 17 3.80 -6.38 -3.98
C LEU A 17 2.59 -6.55 -4.91
N LEU A 18 2.36 -5.60 -5.82
CA LEU A 18 1.31 -5.73 -6.85
C LEU A 18 1.58 -6.90 -7.79
N MET A 19 2.81 -7.03 -8.26
CA MET A 19 3.21 -8.11 -9.16
C MET A 19 3.05 -9.47 -8.47
N LEU A 20 3.46 -9.59 -7.21
CA LEU A 20 3.28 -10.80 -6.42
C LEU A 20 1.79 -11.17 -6.31
N SER A 21 0.93 -10.24 -5.91
CA SER A 21 -0.51 -10.48 -5.80
C SER A 21 -1.13 -10.86 -7.15
N TYR A 22 -0.75 -10.18 -8.23
CA TYR A 22 -1.24 -10.51 -9.57
C TYR A 22 -0.82 -11.93 -10.01
N MET A 23 0.44 -12.30 -9.76
CA MET A 23 0.96 -13.62 -10.13
C MET A 23 0.32 -14.76 -9.32
N THR A 24 0.04 -14.55 -8.02
CA THR A 24 -0.63 -15.55 -7.19
C THR A 24 -2.09 -15.73 -7.60
N ILE A 25 -2.82 -14.66 -7.88
CA ILE A 25 -4.23 -14.70 -8.25
C ILE A 25 -4.45 -15.35 -9.61
N ASN A 26 -3.58 -15.07 -10.59
CA ASN A 26 -3.70 -15.64 -11.94
C ASN A 26 -3.01 -17.01 -12.08
N GLY A 27 -2.62 -17.66 -10.97
CA GLY A 27 -2.08 -19.01 -10.97
C GLY A 27 -0.65 -19.16 -11.51
N PHE A 28 0.07 -18.07 -11.78
CA PHE A 28 1.49 -18.12 -12.15
C PHE A 28 2.39 -18.58 -10.98
N LEU A 29 1.93 -18.34 -9.75
CA LEU A 29 2.55 -18.84 -8.53
C LEU A 29 1.57 -19.77 -7.81
N PRO A 30 1.94 -21.04 -7.51
CA PRO A 30 1.09 -21.98 -6.78
C PRO A 30 1.09 -21.68 -5.26
N LEU A 31 0.91 -20.40 -4.92
CA LEU A 31 0.86 -19.90 -3.55
C LEU A 31 -0.58 -19.65 -3.08
N MET A 32 -1.56 -19.74 -3.99
CA MET A 32 -2.96 -19.59 -3.64
C MET A 32 -3.39 -20.81 -2.83
N PRO A 33 -3.72 -20.65 -1.53
CA PRO A 33 -4.13 -21.77 -0.71
C PRO A 33 -5.52 -22.24 -1.11
N ASP A 34 -5.75 -23.54 -0.97
CA ASP A 34 -7.07 -24.12 -1.16
C ASP A 34 -8.05 -23.51 -0.14
N VAL A 35 -9.25 -23.13 -0.59
CA VAL A 35 -10.28 -22.47 0.24
C VAL A 35 -10.71 -23.35 1.43
N GLY A 36 -10.61 -24.68 1.28
CA GLY A 36 -10.91 -25.64 2.35
C GLY A 36 -9.81 -25.79 3.40
N SER A 37 -8.58 -25.37 3.09
CA SER A 37 -7.42 -25.53 3.97
C SER A 37 -7.41 -24.52 5.12
N LEU A 38 -6.68 -24.83 6.20
CA LEU A 38 -6.47 -23.89 7.31
C LEU A 38 -5.85 -22.57 6.84
N THR A 39 -4.93 -22.62 5.89
CA THR A 39 -4.31 -21.43 5.31
C THR A 39 -5.32 -20.60 4.51
N GLY A 40 -6.21 -21.24 3.75
CA GLY A 40 -7.31 -20.58 3.02
C GLY A 40 -8.24 -19.80 3.94
N ARG A 41 -8.54 -20.33 5.14
CA ARG A 41 -9.36 -19.62 6.15
C ARG A 41 -8.64 -18.44 6.81
N LEU A 42 -7.31 -18.46 6.84
CA LEU A 42 -6.50 -17.40 7.44
C LEU A 42 -6.27 -16.23 6.48
N VAL A 43 -6.23 -16.45 5.16
CA VAL A 43 -5.95 -15.40 4.17
C VAL A 43 -6.89 -14.19 4.30
N PRO A 44 -8.22 -14.34 4.43
CA PRO A 44 -9.12 -13.20 4.61
C PRO A 44 -8.92 -12.45 5.93
N LEU A 45 -8.28 -13.09 6.92
CA LEU A 45 -7.99 -12.49 8.23
C LEU A 45 -6.69 -11.68 8.24
N VAL A 46 -5.76 -11.95 7.33
CA VAL A 46 -4.46 -11.25 7.24
C VAL A 46 -4.61 -9.73 7.08
N PRO A 47 -5.51 -9.20 6.21
CA PRO A 47 -5.75 -7.77 6.11
C PRO A 47 -6.06 -7.11 7.45
N TYR A 48 -6.87 -7.72 8.32
CA TYR A 48 -7.21 -7.11 9.61
C TYR A 48 -6.01 -7.04 10.55
N GLY A 49 -5.17 -8.08 10.58
CA GLY A 49 -3.93 -8.07 11.35
C GLY A 49 -2.98 -6.95 10.90
N LEU A 50 -2.78 -6.81 9.59
CA LEU A 50 -1.96 -5.73 9.03
C LEU A 50 -2.58 -4.35 9.25
N ALA A 51 -3.91 -4.23 9.17
CA ALA A 51 -4.61 -2.98 9.44
C ALA A 51 -4.47 -2.55 10.90
N ILE A 52 -4.60 -3.49 11.86
CA ILE A 52 -4.36 -3.20 13.28
C ILE A 52 -2.94 -2.68 13.48
N LEU A 53 -1.93 -3.33 12.89
CA LEU A 53 -0.55 -2.85 12.96
C LEU A 53 -0.39 -1.46 12.35
N ALA A 54 -0.97 -1.23 11.16
CA ALA A 54 -0.89 0.05 10.47
C ALA A 54 -1.59 1.18 11.24
N VAL A 55 -2.71 0.88 11.90
CA VAL A 55 -3.40 1.81 12.81
C VAL A 55 -2.53 2.10 14.02
N ILE A 56 -2.03 1.09 14.73
CA ILE A 56 -1.20 1.28 15.93
C ILE A 56 0.05 2.11 15.60
N PHE A 57 0.80 1.72 14.56
CA PHE A 57 2.00 2.47 14.18
C PHE A 57 1.65 3.85 13.63
N GLY A 58 0.58 3.99 12.83
CA GLY A 58 0.12 5.27 12.33
C GLY A 58 -0.22 6.24 13.45
N LEU A 59 -0.82 5.76 14.55
CA LEU A 59 -1.12 6.55 15.73
C LEU A 59 0.16 6.88 16.53
N ILE A 60 1.06 5.92 16.75
CA ILE A 60 2.32 6.11 17.50
C ILE A 60 3.21 7.17 16.82
N TYR A 61 3.38 7.08 15.50
CA TYR A 61 4.22 8.00 14.73
C TYR A 61 3.50 9.29 14.32
N ARG A 62 2.25 9.50 14.75
CA ARG A 62 1.38 10.64 14.36
C ARG A 62 1.12 10.75 12.85
N HIS A 63 1.27 9.64 12.13
CA HIS A 63 0.87 9.48 10.72
C HIS A 63 -0.60 9.05 10.63
N GLU A 64 -1.50 9.90 11.13
CA GLU A 64 -2.92 9.59 11.25
C GLU A 64 -3.57 9.18 9.92
N ARG A 65 -3.13 9.80 8.80
CA ARG A 65 -3.59 9.45 7.45
C ARG A 65 -3.42 7.95 7.12
N ILE A 66 -2.39 7.30 7.66
CA ILE A 66 -2.15 5.86 7.47
C ILE A 66 -3.14 5.05 8.28
N ALA A 67 -3.35 5.41 9.54
CA ALA A 67 -4.30 4.72 10.40
C ALA A 67 -5.70 4.76 9.79
N TYR A 68 -6.10 5.94 9.31
CA TYR A 68 -7.37 6.16 8.62
C TYR A 68 -7.50 5.38 7.31
N ALA A 69 -6.47 5.38 6.46
CA ALA A 69 -6.46 4.61 5.23
C ALA A 69 -6.50 3.10 5.49
N ALA A 70 -5.75 2.62 6.49
CA ALA A 70 -5.74 1.22 6.90
C ALA A 70 -7.10 0.76 7.43
N LEU A 71 -7.77 1.59 8.23
CA LEU A 71 -9.11 1.31 8.73
C LEU A 71 -10.12 1.21 7.58
N ALA A 72 -10.07 2.15 6.63
CA ALA A 72 -10.94 2.10 5.45
C ALA A 72 -10.67 0.86 4.58
N LEU A 73 -9.41 0.47 4.39
CA LEU A 73 -9.04 -0.76 3.68
C LEU A 73 -9.54 -2.02 4.41
N ALA A 74 -9.47 -2.06 5.74
CA ALA A 74 -9.98 -3.17 6.54
C ALA A 74 -11.50 -3.30 6.44
N LEU A 75 -12.22 -2.19 6.56
CA LEU A 75 -13.67 -2.15 6.36
C LEU A 75 -14.04 -2.53 4.93
N GLY A 76 -13.29 -2.05 3.93
CA GLY A 76 -13.48 -2.42 2.53
C GLY A 76 -13.25 -3.91 2.29
N ASN A 77 -12.22 -4.51 2.87
CA ASN A 77 -12.03 -5.97 2.80
C ASN A 77 -13.19 -6.72 3.44
N GLY A 78 -13.66 -6.29 4.61
CA GLY A 78 -14.82 -6.91 5.26
C GLY A 78 -16.08 -6.80 4.41
N ALA A 79 -16.28 -5.66 3.77
CA ALA A 79 -17.40 -5.49 2.87
C ALA A 79 -17.30 -6.43 1.66
N LEU A 80 -16.14 -6.50 0.99
CA LEU A 80 -15.96 -7.41 -0.15
C LEU A 80 -16.11 -8.89 0.24
N VAL A 81 -15.62 -9.30 1.41
CA VAL A 81 -15.65 -10.72 1.84
C VAL A 81 -17.02 -11.14 2.36
N TYR A 82 -17.66 -10.31 3.18
CA TYR A 82 -18.90 -10.69 3.88
C TYR A 82 -20.17 -10.25 3.16
N LEU A 83 -20.15 -9.10 2.47
CA LEU A 83 -21.31 -8.58 1.75
C LEU A 83 -21.36 -9.08 0.30
N TRP A 84 -20.20 -9.29 -0.35
CA TRP A 84 -20.13 -9.81 -1.72
C TRP A 84 -19.25 -11.06 -1.85
N PRO A 85 -19.58 -12.16 -1.15
CA PRO A 85 -18.80 -13.39 -1.19
C PRO A 85 -18.76 -14.06 -2.59
N ALA A 86 -19.72 -13.73 -3.46
CA ALA A 86 -19.79 -14.17 -4.85
C ALA A 86 -20.18 -13.01 -5.78
N ALA A 87 -19.63 -12.98 -6.99
CA ALA A 87 -19.87 -11.93 -7.97
C ALA A 87 -21.15 -12.17 -8.78
N PRO A 88 -21.82 -11.09 -9.18
CA PRO A 88 -22.55 -10.14 -8.33
C PRO A 88 -23.89 -10.77 -7.88
N VAL A 89 -24.25 -10.59 -6.60
CA VAL A 89 -25.52 -11.08 -6.04
C VAL A 89 -26.69 -10.35 -6.70
N ALA A 90 -27.66 -11.11 -7.21
CA ALA A 90 -28.82 -10.57 -7.91
C ALA A 90 -29.71 -9.73 -6.96
N GLY A 91 -29.83 -8.43 -7.25
CA GLY A 91 -30.72 -7.51 -6.56
C GLY A 91 -30.33 -6.05 -6.84
N ALA A 92 -31.32 -5.20 -7.14
CA ALA A 92 -31.08 -3.79 -7.51
C ALA A 92 -30.34 -3.00 -6.40
N SER A 93 -30.61 -3.32 -5.13
CA SER A 93 -30.00 -2.62 -4.01
C SER A 93 -28.54 -3.03 -3.80
N TRP A 94 -28.19 -4.29 -4.08
CA TRP A 94 -26.82 -4.82 -3.95
C TRP A 94 -25.87 -4.31 -5.02
N THR A 95 -26.37 -4.07 -6.24
CA THR A 95 -25.57 -3.47 -7.32
C THR A 95 -25.29 -2.00 -7.04
N VAL A 96 -26.27 -1.24 -6.54
CA VAL A 96 -26.08 0.16 -6.13
C VAL A 96 -25.10 0.27 -4.96
N ALA A 97 -25.22 -0.61 -3.95
CA ALA A 97 -24.32 -0.65 -2.81
C ALA A 97 -22.86 -0.90 -3.21
N TYR A 98 -22.63 -1.87 -4.10
CA TYR A 98 -21.29 -2.18 -4.61
C TYR A 98 -20.74 -1.00 -5.43
N ALA A 99 -21.54 -0.42 -6.32
CA ALA A 99 -21.12 0.74 -7.11
C ALA A 99 -20.77 1.94 -6.23
N GLY A 100 -21.54 2.18 -5.16
CA GLY A 100 -21.26 3.20 -4.17
C GLY A 100 -19.93 2.96 -3.47
N MET A 101 -19.70 1.72 -3.00
CA MET A 101 -18.44 1.34 -2.38
C MET A 101 -17.24 1.51 -3.33
N ALA A 102 -17.39 1.13 -4.60
CA ALA A 102 -16.36 1.23 -5.63
C ALA A 102 -15.96 2.68 -5.93
N LEU A 103 -16.83 3.66 -5.65
CA LEU A 103 -16.52 5.08 -5.76
C LEU A 103 -15.96 5.64 -4.44
N LEU A 104 -16.59 5.28 -3.33
CA LEU A 104 -16.33 5.85 -2.01
C LEU A 104 -14.99 5.41 -1.43
N LEU A 105 -14.63 4.13 -1.57
CA LEU A 105 -13.38 3.60 -1.03
C LEU A 105 -12.16 4.28 -1.71
N PRO A 106 -12.06 4.33 -3.06
CA PRO A 106 -11.04 5.13 -3.74
C PRO A 106 -11.10 6.62 -3.39
N GLY A 107 -12.30 7.20 -3.24
CA GLY A 107 -12.46 8.62 -2.93
C GLY A 107 -11.89 8.96 -1.56
N TYR A 108 -12.12 8.08 -0.57
CA TYR A 108 -11.56 8.22 0.76
C TYR A 108 -10.03 8.06 0.76
N LEU A 109 -9.50 7.09 0.03
CA LEU A 109 -8.05 6.89 -0.10
C LEU A 109 -7.37 8.09 -0.79
N LEU A 110 -8.00 8.65 -1.82
CA LEU A 110 -7.53 9.86 -2.49
C LEU A 110 -7.51 11.05 -1.52
N TYR A 111 -8.57 11.23 -0.73
CA TYR A 111 -8.61 12.26 0.30
C TYR A 111 -7.52 12.06 1.36
N ALA A 112 -7.33 10.83 1.86
CA ALA A 112 -6.28 10.51 2.83
C ALA A 112 -4.86 10.75 2.28
N ALA A 113 -4.66 10.54 0.98
CA ALA A 113 -3.38 10.76 0.32
C ALA A 113 -3.06 12.25 0.10
N LEU A 114 -4.06 13.07 -0.24
CA LEU A 114 -3.88 14.48 -0.56
C LEU A 114 -3.87 15.39 0.68
N PHE A 115 -4.70 15.10 1.68
CA PHE A 115 -4.90 15.99 2.82
C PHE A 115 -4.11 15.47 4.04
N SER A 116 -2.90 16.01 4.21
CA SER A 116 -2.02 15.73 5.37
C SER A 116 -2.33 16.68 6.54
N ALA A 117 -3.51 16.56 7.15
CA ALA A 117 -3.81 17.31 8.37
C ALA A 117 -3.48 16.51 9.64
N GLN A 118 -2.78 17.18 10.56
CA GLN A 118 -2.35 16.66 11.86
C GLN A 118 -3.50 16.84 12.86
N GLY A 119 -4.18 15.78 13.25
CA GLY A 119 -5.11 15.76 14.39
C GLY A 119 -6.35 14.88 14.20
N ILE A 120 -6.42 13.79 14.98
CA ILE A 120 -7.57 12.86 15.09
C ILE A 120 -8.86 13.61 15.50
N PHE A 121 -8.70 14.60 16.39
CA PHE A 121 -9.79 15.41 16.97
C PHE A 121 -9.95 16.79 16.32
N GLY A 122 -9.29 17.05 15.19
CA GLY A 122 -9.57 18.22 14.38
C GLY A 122 -10.89 18.07 13.63
N VAL A 123 -11.49 19.19 13.20
CA VAL A 123 -12.69 19.21 12.34
C VAL A 123 -12.54 18.27 11.13
N GLN A 124 -11.32 18.14 10.60
CA GLN A 124 -11.02 17.26 9.48
C GLN A 124 -10.95 15.77 9.86
N GLY A 125 -10.53 15.43 11.09
CA GLY A 125 -10.57 14.06 11.60
C GLY A 125 -12.00 13.59 11.84
N ILE A 126 -12.86 14.48 12.36
CA ILE A 126 -14.31 14.24 12.46
C ILE A 126 -14.93 14.06 11.08
N LEU A 127 -14.58 14.89 10.09
CA LEU A 127 -15.06 14.75 8.72
C LEU A 127 -14.67 13.40 8.10
N ARG A 128 -13.46 12.89 8.38
CA ARG A 128 -13.01 11.55 7.93
C ARG A 128 -13.86 10.43 8.54
N LEU A 129 -14.09 10.49 9.84
CA LEU A 129 -14.94 9.54 10.56
C LEU A 129 -16.38 9.59 10.07
N LEU A 130 -16.92 10.79 9.85
CA LEU A 130 -18.25 10.98 9.27
C LEU A 130 -18.35 10.41 7.86
N LEU A 131 -17.35 10.64 7.00
CA LEU A 131 -17.31 10.04 5.65
C LEU A 131 -17.33 8.52 5.73
N ILE A 132 -16.49 7.90 6.59
CA ILE A 132 -16.52 6.45 6.79
C ILE A 132 -17.89 5.98 7.31
N ALA A 133 -18.46 6.69 8.29
CA ALA A 133 -19.74 6.32 8.91
C ALA A 133 -20.92 6.44 7.93
N ILE A 134 -20.96 7.50 7.11
CA ILE A 134 -21.96 7.69 6.06
C ILE A 134 -21.87 6.57 5.03
N VAL A 135 -20.66 6.18 4.63
CA VAL A 135 -20.41 5.09 3.68
C VAL A 135 -20.90 3.77 4.27
N ALA A 136 -20.49 3.45 5.50
CA ALA A 136 -20.92 2.23 6.18
C ALA A 136 -22.45 2.18 6.30
N GLN A 137 -23.08 3.31 6.65
CA GLN A 137 -24.53 3.39 6.78
C GLN A 137 -25.25 3.25 5.43
N ALA A 138 -24.75 3.88 4.36
CA ALA A 138 -25.34 3.76 3.04
C ALA A 138 -25.27 2.33 2.50
N VAL A 139 -24.16 1.62 2.76
CA VAL A 139 -24.01 0.20 2.43
C VAL A 139 -25.00 -0.65 3.23
N LEU A 140 -25.11 -0.43 4.55
CA LEU A 140 -26.05 -1.17 5.40
C LEU A 140 -27.51 -0.93 4.99
N MET A 141 -27.91 0.31 4.71
CA MET A 141 -29.27 0.63 4.25
C MET A 141 -29.62 -0.02 2.92
N ALA A 142 -28.66 -0.14 2.00
CA ALA A 142 -28.84 -0.81 0.73
C ALA A 142 -28.90 -2.34 0.86
N VAL A 143 -28.18 -2.91 1.82
CA VAL A 143 -28.26 -4.34 2.19
C VAL A 143 -29.63 -4.69 2.75
N ASP A 144 -30.17 -3.85 3.64
CA ASP A 144 -31.45 -4.10 4.29
C ASP A 144 -32.66 -3.82 3.37
N GLY A 145 -32.43 -3.35 2.13
CA GLY A 145 -33.51 -3.00 1.19
C GLY A 145 -34.36 -1.81 1.67
N VAL A 146 -33.82 -0.99 2.57
CA VAL A 146 -34.51 0.13 3.22
C VAL A 146 -34.40 1.42 2.38
N LEU A 147 -33.69 1.38 1.24
CA LEU A 147 -33.58 2.53 0.37
C LEU A 147 -34.97 2.94 -0.17
N PRO A 148 -35.33 4.24 -0.09
CA PRO A 148 -36.53 4.72 -0.75
C PRO A 148 -36.46 4.40 -2.25
N SER A 149 -37.49 3.75 -2.80
CA SER A 149 -37.52 3.25 -4.18
C SER A 149 -37.23 4.31 -5.25
N GLY A 150 -37.61 5.57 -5.01
CA GLY A 150 -37.28 6.68 -5.91
C GLY A 150 -35.80 7.10 -5.89
N LEU A 151 -35.12 6.94 -4.75
CA LEU A 151 -33.71 7.28 -4.58
C LEU A 151 -32.81 6.17 -5.14
N GLU A 152 -33.22 4.90 -5.00
CA GLU A 152 -32.56 3.74 -5.60
C GLU A 152 -32.52 3.83 -7.13
N ALA A 153 -33.63 4.23 -7.76
CA ALA A 153 -33.68 4.38 -9.22
C ALA A 153 -32.74 5.48 -9.75
N VAL A 154 -32.69 6.63 -9.07
CA VAL A 154 -31.79 7.74 -9.44
C VAL A 154 -30.33 7.37 -9.21
N LEU A 155 -30.02 6.70 -8.10
CA LEU A 155 -28.67 6.21 -7.84
C LEU A 155 -28.26 5.10 -8.80
N ALA A 156 -29.16 4.17 -9.14
CA ALA A 156 -28.89 3.14 -10.12
C ALA A 156 -28.52 3.75 -11.48
N ASP A 157 -29.27 4.76 -11.93
CA ASP A 157 -29.02 5.44 -13.21
C ASP A 157 -27.72 6.26 -13.19
N LEU A 158 -27.43 6.98 -12.10
CA LEU A 158 -26.17 7.73 -11.96
C LEU A 158 -24.94 6.82 -11.81
N LEU A 159 -25.04 5.75 -11.03
CA LEU A 159 -23.91 4.85 -10.74
C LEU A 159 -23.68 3.80 -11.82
N HIS A 160 -24.71 3.40 -12.58
CA HIS A 160 -24.57 2.49 -13.72
C HIS A 160 -24.71 3.20 -15.07
N GLY A 161 -24.71 4.54 -15.07
CA GLY A 161 -24.73 5.35 -16.27
C GLY A 161 -23.60 4.93 -17.22
N ARG A 162 -23.98 4.39 -18.38
CA ARG A 162 -23.03 3.97 -19.41
C ARG A 162 -22.63 5.17 -20.25
N LEU A 163 -21.42 5.64 -20.03
CA LEU A 163 -20.80 6.73 -20.78
C LEU A 163 -20.09 6.23 -22.04
N PHE A 164 -19.69 4.95 -22.06
CA PHE A 164 -18.94 4.34 -23.16
C PHE A 164 -19.51 2.99 -23.61
N ASP A 165 -19.07 2.55 -24.79
CA ASP A 165 -19.44 1.26 -25.38
C ASP A 165 -19.14 0.08 -24.47
N LYS A 166 -20.04 -0.91 -24.52
CA LYS A 166 -20.00 -2.14 -23.71
C LYS A 166 -18.68 -2.92 -23.83
N ALA A 167 -17.91 -2.72 -24.90
CA ALA A 167 -16.62 -3.36 -25.13
C ALA A 167 -15.54 -2.98 -24.08
N LEU A 168 -15.66 -1.82 -23.43
CA LEU A 168 -14.72 -1.39 -22.39
C LEU A 168 -15.01 -2.01 -21.02
N ASP A 169 -16.19 -2.59 -20.83
CA ASP A 169 -16.71 -3.07 -19.54
C ASP A 169 -17.01 -4.59 -19.55
N SER A 170 -16.77 -5.27 -20.68
CA SER A 170 -17.17 -6.68 -20.84
C SER A 170 -16.38 -7.67 -19.98
N GLY A 171 -15.31 -7.22 -19.31
CA GLY A 171 -14.42 -8.07 -18.51
C GLY A 171 -14.22 -7.60 -17.07
N SER A 172 -14.93 -6.55 -16.62
CA SER A 172 -14.78 -6.02 -15.27
C SER A 172 -16.11 -5.99 -14.54
N HIS A 173 -16.06 -6.18 -13.23
CA HIS A 173 -17.23 -6.05 -12.36
C HIS A 173 -17.50 -4.60 -11.93
N LEU A 174 -16.60 -3.68 -12.27
CA LEU A 174 -16.67 -2.27 -11.88
C LEU A 174 -17.61 -1.46 -12.78
N PRO A 175 -18.51 -0.64 -12.21
CA PRO A 175 -19.31 0.28 -13.02
C PRO A 175 -18.43 1.36 -13.65
N GLN A 176 -18.76 1.78 -14.89
CA GLN A 176 -17.97 2.75 -15.67
C GLN A 176 -17.66 4.07 -14.92
N PRO A 177 -18.60 4.68 -14.15
CA PRO A 177 -18.28 5.87 -13.37
C PRO A 177 -17.19 5.62 -12.31
N ALA A 178 -17.20 4.46 -11.66
CA ALA A 178 -16.17 4.09 -10.69
C ALA A 178 -14.81 3.86 -11.36
N MET A 179 -14.78 3.24 -12.54
CA MET A 179 -13.55 3.10 -13.32
C MET A 179 -12.93 4.45 -13.68
N LEU A 180 -13.74 5.40 -14.18
CA LEU A 180 -13.27 6.73 -14.54
C LEU A 180 -12.74 7.49 -13.32
N PHE A 181 -13.46 7.40 -12.21
CA PHE A 181 -13.04 8.02 -10.96
C PHE A 181 -11.72 7.44 -10.46
N LEU A 182 -11.57 6.12 -10.48
CA LEU A 182 -10.36 5.43 -10.08
C LEU A 182 -9.18 5.78 -11.00
N ALA A 183 -9.41 5.85 -12.31
CA ALA A 183 -8.40 6.29 -13.28
C ALA A 183 -7.97 7.75 -13.00
N ALA A 184 -8.92 8.65 -12.77
CA ALA A 184 -8.64 10.03 -12.40
C ALA A 184 -7.88 10.13 -11.08
N ALA A 185 -8.26 9.36 -10.05
CA ALA A 185 -7.59 9.30 -8.77
C ALA A 185 -6.14 8.82 -8.91
N CYS A 186 -5.90 7.76 -9.70
CA CYS A 186 -4.56 7.28 -10.03
C CYS A 186 -3.72 8.36 -10.74
N LEU A 187 -4.30 9.10 -11.71
CA LEU A 187 -3.60 10.19 -12.40
C LEU A 187 -3.25 11.34 -11.46
N ILE A 188 -4.16 11.71 -10.55
CA ILE A 188 -3.91 12.75 -9.54
C ILE A 188 -2.77 12.32 -8.59
N LEU A 189 -2.79 11.07 -8.12
CA LEU A 189 -1.75 10.53 -7.25
C LEU A 189 -0.40 10.40 -7.98
N LEU A 190 -0.43 10.05 -9.27
CA LEU A 190 0.77 10.01 -10.10
C LEU A 190 1.36 11.40 -10.28
N ALA A 191 0.52 12.40 -10.57
CA ALA A 191 0.95 13.79 -10.65
C ALA A 191 1.52 14.28 -9.31
N ASN A 192 0.90 13.90 -8.18
CA ASN A 192 1.42 14.21 -6.85
C ASN A 192 2.79 13.55 -6.60
N PHE A 193 2.94 12.27 -6.97
CA PHE A 193 4.20 11.53 -6.84
C PHE A 193 5.33 12.12 -7.71
N ILE A 194 5.02 12.55 -8.93
CA ILE A 194 5.99 13.21 -9.82
C ILE A 194 6.43 14.56 -9.24
N ARG A 195 5.51 15.33 -8.67
CA ARG A 195 5.80 16.63 -8.04
C ARG A 195 6.63 16.48 -6.76
N GLN A 196 6.29 15.50 -5.93
CA GLN A 196 6.94 15.28 -4.64
C GLN A 196 7.25 13.78 -4.45
N PRO A 197 8.35 13.28 -5.04
CA PRO A 197 8.70 11.87 -4.96
C PRO A 197 9.10 11.51 -3.53
N GLY A 198 8.22 10.73 -2.88
CA GLY A 198 8.38 10.24 -1.53
C GLY A 198 7.82 8.82 -1.39
N PRO A 199 8.30 8.06 -0.40
CA PRO A 199 7.88 6.67 -0.16
C PRO A 199 6.36 6.58 0.09
N MET A 200 5.83 7.58 0.80
CA MET A 200 4.41 7.67 1.09
C MET A 200 3.54 7.92 -0.16
N ALA A 201 3.97 8.82 -1.04
CA ALA A 201 3.26 9.10 -2.28
C ALA A 201 3.25 7.87 -3.21
N ALA A 202 4.37 7.13 -3.28
CA ALA A 202 4.44 5.87 -4.02
C ALA A 202 3.53 4.78 -3.41
N ALA A 203 3.50 4.66 -2.08
CA ALA A 203 2.63 3.71 -1.41
C ALA A 203 1.14 4.01 -1.64
N PHE A 204 0.69 5.26 -1.54
CA PHE A 204 -0.70 5.60 -1.83
C PHE A 204 -1.11 5.34 -3.29
N LEU A 205 -0.20 5.58 -4.24
CA LEU A 205 -0.43 5.20 -5.64
C LEU A 205 -0.56 3.68 -5.79
N GLY A 206 0.33 2.90 -5.17
CA GLY A 206 0.26 1.45 -5.17
C GLY A 206 -1.00 0.90 -4.48
N VAL A 207 -1.39 1.50 -3.36
CA VAL A 207 -2.63 1.21 -2.62
C VAL A 207 -3.84 1.46 -3.50
N MET A 208 -3.90 2.57 -4.23
CA MET A 208 -5.01 2.86 -5.14
C MET A 208 -5.14 1.80 -6.24
N ILE A 209 -4.01 1.37 -6.82
CA ILE A 209 -3.98 0.31 -7.84
C ILE A 209 -4.36 -1.05 -7.24
N ALA A 210 -3.90 -1.36 -6.02
CA ALA A 210 -4.28 -2.58 -5.33
C ALA A 210 -5.78 -2.59 -5.01
N THR A 211 -6.33 -1.47 -4.55
CA THR A 211 -7.77 -1.30 -4.30
C THR A 211 -8.58 -1.49 -5.59
N ALA A 212 -8.09 -0.98 -6.72
CA ALA A 212 -8.69 -1.25 -8.02
C ALA A 212 -8.79 -2.74 -8.32
N GLY A 213 -7.69 -3.47 -8.17
CA GLY A 213 -7.64 -4.92 -8.38
C GLY A 213 -8.53 -5.68 -7.40
N ALA A 214 -8.62 -5.23 -6.15
CA ALA A 214 -9.49 -5.84 -5.15
C ALA A 214 -10.98 -5.69 -5.51
N LEU A 215 -11.37 -4.52 -6.01
CA LEU A 215 -12.75 -4.24 -6.44
C LEU A 215 -13.08 -5.02 -7.72
N ASP A 216 -12.17 -5.03 -8.69
CA ASP A 216 -12.35 -5.72 -9.98
C ASP A 216 -12.55 -7.24 -9.79
N ARG A 217 -11.78 -7.86 -8.89
CA ARG A 217 -11.85 -9.31 -8.59
C ARG A 217 -12.85 -9.65 -7.48
N VAL A 218 -13.88 -8.82 -7.27
CA VAL A 218 -14.95 -9.12 -6.29
C VAL A 218 -15.54 -10.50 -6.59
N GLY A 219 -15.86 -11.27 -5.54
CA GLY A 219 -16.45 -12.60 -5.69
C GLY A 219 -15.51 -13.72 -6.18
N GLU A 220 -14.25 -13.44 -6.50
CA GLU A 220 -13.23 -14.45 -6.83
C GLU A 220 -12.53 -15.03 -5.57
N GLY A 221 -13.32 -15.30 -4.52
CA GLY A 221 -12.84 -15.91 -3.28
C GLY A 221 -11.77 -15.08 -2.56
N LEU A 222 -10.52 -15.57 -2.56
CA LEU A 222 -9.41 -14.97 -1.80
C LEU A 222 -8.73 -13.77 -2.50
N ALA A 223 -9.02 -13.55 -3.79
CA ALA A 223 -8.32 -12.55 -4.60
C ALA A 223 -8.44 -11.11 -4.05
N PRO A 224 -9.61 -10.61 -3.62
CA PRO A 224 -9.73 -9.27 -3.03
C PRO A 224 -8.86 -9.10 -1.79
N SER A 225 -8.85 -10.10 -0.89
CA SER A 225 -8.08 -10.04 0.35
C SER A 225 -6.57 -10.02 0.11
N LEU A 226 -6.07 -10.67 -0.94
CA LEU A 226 -4.66 -10.61 -1.32
C LEU A 226 -4.25 -9.22 -1.81
N TYR A 227 -5.09 -8.55 -2.60
CA TYR A 227 -4.84 -7.17 -3.01
C TYR A 227 -4.89 -6.20 -1.83
N VAL A 228 -5.87 -6.34 -0.92
CA VAL A 228 -5.93 -5.48 0.27
C VAL A 228 -4.74 -5.75 1.21
N THR A 229 -4.30 -7.00 1.34
CA THR A 229 -3.07 -7.35 2.06
C THR A 229 -1.86 -6.62 1.49
N ALA A 230 -1.70 -6.63 0.17
CA ALA A 230 -0.62 -5.90 -0.50
C ALA A 230 -0.71 -4.39 -0.26
N ALA A 231 -1.91 -3.81 -0.34
CA ALA A 231 -2.15 -2.39 -0.05
C ALA A 231 -1.70 -2.01 1.37
N LEU A 232 -2.11 -2.79 2.38
CA LEU A 232 -1.73 -2.55 3.77
C LEU A 232 -0.23 -2.75 4.01
N ALA A 233 0.37 -3.75 3.36
CA ALA A 233 1.81 -3.96 3.41
C ALA A 233 2.60 -2.78 2.81
N MET A 234 2.11 -2.17 1.72
CA MET A 234 2.71 -0.96 1.14
C MET A 234 2.63 0.23 2.10
N LEU A 235 1.49 0.43 2.78
CA LEU A 235 1.35 1.49 3.79
C LEU A 235 2.32 1.29 4.96
N LEU A 236 2.43 0.06 5.47
CA LEU A 236 3.38 -0.28 6.54
C LEU A 236 4.84 -0.09 6.09
N ALA A 237 5.19 -0.51 4.88
CA ALA A 237 6.52 -0.33 4.33
C ALA A 237 6.89 1.15 4.19
N ALA A 238 5.97 1.98 3.70
CA ALA A 238 6.17 3.43 3.62
C ALA A 238 6.29 4.07 5.01
N LEU A 239 5.47 3.65 5.97
CA LEU A 239 5.57 4.11 7.35
C LEU A 239 6.93 3.76 7.97
N ALA A 240 7.42 2.55 7.75
CA ALA A 240 8.74 2.13 8.20
C ALA A 240 9.85 2.96 7.55
N GLN A 241 9.73 3.27 6.25
CA GLN A 241 10.68 4.13 5.53
C GLN A 241 10.69 5.57 6.06
N GLU A 242 9.52 6.14 6.38
CA GLU A 242 9.45 7.48 6.98
C GLU A 242 9.94 7.50 8.42
N ALA A 243 9.59 6.50 9.24
CA ALA A 243 10.09 6.37 10.60
C ALA A 243 11.62 6.23 10.63
N TYR A 244 12.19 5.49 9.67
CA TYR A 244 13.64 5.42 9.49
C TYR A 244 14.23 6.77 9.08
N GLY A 245 13.57 7.50 8.18
CA GLY A 245 13.97 8.86 7.78
C GLY A 245 14.13 9.78 8.99
N MET A 246 13.10 9.85 9.84
CA MET A 246 13.10 10.69 11.05
C MET A 246 14.13 10.24 12.11
N ALA A 247 14.42 8.94 12.21
CA ALA A 247 15.34 8.42 13.21
C ALA A 247 16.83 8.63 12.87
N PHE A 248 17.16 8.82 11.58
CA PHE A 248 18.54 8.88 11.10
C PHE A 248 18.93 10.23 10.49
N LEU A 249 17.98 11.06 10.07
CA LEU A 249 18.22 12.40 9.52
C LEU A 249 17.69 13.45 10.49
N ASP A 250 18.55 14.37 10.91
CA ASP A 250 18.11 15.55 11.66
C ASP A 250 17.45 16.55 10.70
N GLU A 251 16.20 16.91 10.96
CA GLU A 251 15.42 17.81 10.11
C GLU A 251 15.95 19.25 10.13
N LEU A 252 16.61 19.66 11.22
CA LEU A 252 17.10 21.04 11.37
C LEU A 252 18.43 21.30 10.66
N THR A 253 19.26 20.27 10.49
CA THR A 253 20.61 20.38 9.91
C THR A 253 20.82 19.55 8.65
N HIS A 254 19.88 18.66 8.32
CA HIS A 254 20.04 17.60 7.31
C HIS A 254 21.28 16.72 7.52
N LEU A 255 21.93 16.81 8.70
CA LEU A 255 23.06 15.99 9.05
C LEU A 255 22.56 14.64 9.58
N PRO A 256 23.34 13.56 9.38
CA PRO A 256 23.06 12.29 10.03
C PRO A 256 23.00 12.49 11.55
N GLY A 257 21.89 12.07 12.16
CA GLY A 257 21.71 12.13 13.61
C GLY A 257 22.79 11.33 14.34
N ARG A 258 22.95 11.53 15.65
CA ARG A 258 24.03 10.92 16.45
C ARG A 258 24.21 9.41 16.21
N ARG A 259 23.12 8.64 16.08
CA ARG A 259 23.17 7.18 15.83
C ARG A 259 23.60 6.82 14.40
N ALA A 260 23.20 7.60 13.40
CA ALA A 260 23.65 7.46 12.02
C ALA A 260 25.16 7.72 11.92
N LEU A 261 25.62 8.82 12.55
CA LEU A 261 27.03 9.20 12.61
C LEU A 261 27.89 8.11 13.27
N PHE A 262 27.45 7.53 14.39
CA PHE A 262 28.17 6.43 15.06
C PHE A 262 28.23 5.15 14.21
N ASN A 263 27.16 4.81 13.47
CA ASN A 263 27.17 3.67 12.55
C ASN A 263 28.08 3.90 11.33
N ASP A 264 28.14 5.13 10.83
CA ASP A 264 29.04 5.46 9.72
C ASP A 264 30.50 5.50 10.17
N PHE A 265 30.78 6.03 11.38
CA PHE A 265 32.11 5.97 11.98
C PHE A 265 32.56 4.54 12.25
N SER A 266 31.70 3.65 12.74
CA SER A 266 32.06 2.25 12.96
C SER A 266 32.37 1.53 11.66
N ARG A 267 31.59 1.79 10.60
CA ARG A 267 31.86 1.26 9.24
C ARG A 267 33.17 1.78 8.66
N LEU A 268 33.46 3.07 8.82
CA LEU A 268 34.72 3.68 8.36
C LEU A 268 35.92 3.13 9.13
N TYR A 269 35.80 3.01 10.46
CA TYR A 269 36.83 2.41 11.32
C TYR A 269 37.10 0.97 10.90
N HIS A 270 36.06 0.17 10.67
CA HIS A 270 36.21 -1.22 10.24
C HIS A 270 36.91 -1.34 8.88
N ARG A 271 36.55 -0.48 7.91
CA ARG A 271 37.24 -0.43 6.60
C ARG A 271 38.71 0.00 6.73
N ALA A 272 38.98 1.00 7.56
CA ALA A 272 40.35 1.46 7.82
C ALA A 272 41.18 0.36 8.47
N LEU A 273 40.62 -0.34 9.46
CA LEU A 273 41.30 -1.42 10.18
C LEU A 273 41.60 -2.61 9.27
N ILE A 274 40.67 -3.02 8.40
CA ILE A 274 40.90 -4.06 7.38
C ILE A 274 42.02 -3.62 6.42
N ARG A 275 42.04 -2.35 5.99
CA ARG A 275 43.07 -1.84 5.08
C ARG A 275 44.44 -1.85 5.74
N THR A 276 44.57 -1.36 6.97
CA THR A 276 45.83 -1.37 7.73
C THR A 276 46.30 -2.80 8.01
N TYR A 277 45.40 -3.73 8.32
CA TYR A 277 45.76 -5.12 8.53
C TYR A 277 46.26 -5.79 7.24
N ARG A 278 45.62 -5.50 6.09
CA ARG A 278 46.04 -5.98 4.77
C ARG A 278 47.41 -5.43 4.37
N ASP A 279 47.63 -4.13 4.57
CA ASP A 279 48.87 -3.45 4.20
C ASP A 279 50.02 -3.86 5.16
N GLY A 280 49.71 -4.07 6.44
CA GLY A 280 50.64 -4.64 7.42
C GLY A 280 51.04 -6.08 7.08
N PHE A 281 50.07 -6.94 6.76
CA PHE A 281 50.29 -8.34 6.41
C PHE A 281 51.11 -8.48 5.11
N THR A 282 50.80 -7.70 4.08
CA THR A 282 51.57 -7.69 2.82
C THR A 282 53.00 -7.19 3.02
N SER A 283 53.23 -6.20 3.88
CA SER A 283 54.59 -5.73 4.21
C SER A 283 55.41 -6.78 4.98
N LEU A 284 54.77 -7.54 5.88
CA LEU A 284 55.40 -8.63 6.63
C LEU A 284 55.72 -9.83 5.72
N LEU A 285 54.80 -10.19 4.83
CA LEU A 285 55.04 -11.20 3.79
C LEU A 285 56.17 -10.80 2.85
N ALA A 286 56.19 -9.54 2.40
CA ALA A 286 57.26 -9.04 1.55
C ALA A 286 58.63 -9.06 2.25
N ARG A 287 58.69 -8.77 3.55
CA ARG A 287 59.93 -8.87 4.35
C ARG A 287 60.33 -10.32 4.62
N SER A 288 59.36 -11.20 4.88
CA SER A 288 59.57 -12.64 5.05
C SER A 288 60.14 -13.26 3.77
N LEU A 289 59.52 -12.99 2.62
CA LEU A 289 59.99 -13.48 1.32
C LEU A 289 61.36 -12.92 0.95
N ARG A 290 61.66 -11.65 1.28
CA ARG A 290 63.00 -11.07 1.06
C ARG A 290 64.07 -11.71 1.95
N ARG A 291 63.73 -12.06 3.20
CA ARG A 291 64.64 -12.79 4.11
C ARG A 291 64.85 -14.24 3.66
N SER A 292 63.82 -14.93 3.18
CA SER A 292 63.95 -16.30 2.66
C SER A 292 64.68 -16.35 1.31
N GLY A 293 64.53 -15.35 0.44
CA GLY A 293 65.28 -15.25 -0.82
C GLY A 293 66.78 -14.93 -0.65
N ALA A 294 67.17 -14.27 0.45
CA ALA A 294 68.58 -14.00 0.76
C ALA A 294 69.35 -15.25 1.24
N LEU A 295 68.65 -16.32 1.63
CA LEU A 295 69.24 -17.60 2.02
C LEU A 295 69.54 -18.55 0.84
N TYR A 296 69.19 -18.15 -0.39
CA TYR A 296 69.32 -18.98 -1.60
C TYR A 296 70.15 -18.35 -2.74
N ARG A 297 70.94 -17.30 -2.46
CA ARG A 297 72.02 -16.85 -3.37
C ARG A 297 73.38 -17.25 -2.79
N LYS A 298 73.82 -18.44 -3.18
CA LYS A 298 75.25 -18.77 -3.32
C LYS A 298 75.71 -18.36 -4.71
#